data_AF-A0A2Z3R9Z0-F1
#
_entry.id   AF-A0A2Z3R9Z0-F1
#
_cell.length_a   1.000
_cell.length_b   1.000
_cell.length_c   1.000
_cell.angle_alpha   90.00
_cell.angle_beta   90.00
_cell.angle_gamma   90.00
#
_symmetry.space_group_name_H-M   'P 1'
#
loop_
_entity.id
_entity.type
_entity.pdbx_description
1 polymer ?
#
loop_
_entity_poly.entity_id
_entity_poly.type
_entity_poly.pdbx_seq_one_letter_code
_entity_poly.pdbx_strand_id
1 'polypeptide(L)'
;MTPIARRLSVPEMRAVAQYYGAFAPHPPRVAHRDDRVRLAHGRHYYEHGDLADRVVACARCHGPRGRGLGARFPWIAGQPQGYLKAELRSFRAGARRGPGPGLMRAAARPLSDRQINDIALYVSVLGAWPRLPVPVTSAPLPAVESRVFVPPRRDAIPPTLFGDAVLRGRAIFDHTGRYARPFVGNALSCGDCHLGEGREAGAGPLWAAAALFPRLYHGHMTTLAARIQAAFVQSENGRAPPLDSPVLTDLLAYVHWMSRGEAIGARTPGRGYAPVARPERRLDIGRGARLYVQQCAVCHGERGQGTRYTGRFMFPPVWGPRSFGQRASLARRAVLAAFLKDTMPYADSGSLTAGAAYDLAAFLDARPRPR
;
A
#
# COMPACT_ATOMS: atom_id res chain seq x y z
N MET A 1 8.79 -3.94 -32.38
CA MET A 1 7.92 -5.10 -32.09
C MET A 1 6.57 -5.05 -32.81
N THR A 2 5.94 -3.88 -33.02
CA THR A 2 4.60 -3.76 -33.63
C THR A 2 4.39 -4.51 -34.96
N PRO A 3 5.33 -4.50 -35.93
CA PRO A 3 5.13 -5.22 -37.19
C PRO A 3 5.04 -6.75 -37.01
N ILE A 4 5.78 -7.31 -36.05
CA ILE A 4 5.75 -8.74 -35.74
C ILE A 4 4.43 -9.08 -35.04
N ALA A 5 4.05 -8.31 -34.02
CA ALA A 5 2.84 -8.58 -33.23
C ALA A 5 1.54 -8.49 -34.06
N ARG A 6 1.47 -7.57 -35.04
CA ARG A 6 0.29 -7.40 -35.92
C ARG A 6 0.10 -8.56 -36.92
N ARG A 7 1.14 -9.35 -37.18
CA ARG A 7 1.10 -10.46 -38.14
C ARG A 7 0.64 -11.78 -37.51
N LEU A 8 0.56 -11.85 -36.17
CA LEU A 8 0.13 -13.06 -35.48
C LEU A 8 -1.40 -13.15 -35.47
N SER A 9 -1.94 -14.31 -35.85
CA SER A 9 -3.32 -14.70 -35.60
C SER A 9 -3.54 -15.01 -34.11
N VAL A 10 -4.81 -15.07 -33.66
CA VAL A 10 -5.13 -15.40 -32.26
C VAL A 10 -4.58 -16.78 -31.82
N PRO A 11 -4.68 -17.86 -32.63
CA PRO A 11 -4.03 -19.12 -32.30
C PRO A 11 -2.51 -19.00 -32.16
N GLU A 12 -1.85 -18.28 -33.06
CA GLU A 12 -0.39 -18.06 -32.98
C GLU A 12 0.01 -17.24 -31.75
N MET A 13 -0.76 -16.21 -31.40
CA MET A 13 -0.56 -15.46 -30.15
C MET A 13 -0.63 -16.36 -28.91
N ARG A 14 -1.58 -17.31 -28.88
CA ARG A 14 -1.67 -18.30 -27.79
C ARG A 14 -0.49 -19.25 -27.81
N ALA A 15 -0.09 -19.75 -28.97
CA ALA A 15 1.02 -20.66 -29.12
C ALA A 15 2.35 -20.03 -28.65
N VAL A 16 2.66 -18.80 -29.07
CA VAL A 16 3.88 -18.10 -28.62
C VAL A 16 3.83 -17.80 -27.12
N ALA A 17 2.66 -17.44 -26.58
CA ALA A 17 2.50 -17.20 -25.14
C ALA A 17 2.73 -18.48 -24.32
N GLN A 18 2.21 -19.63 -24.78
CA GLN A 18 2.45 -20.93 -24.16
C GLN A 18 3.93 -21.34 -24.25
N TYR A 19 4.54 -21.18 -25.43
CA TYR A 19 5.95 -21.48 -25.67
C TYR A 19 6.84 -20.69 -24.71
N TYR A 20 6.73 -19.36 -24.67
CA TYR A 20 7.55 -18.54 -23.78
C TYR A 20 7.19 -18.72 -22.29
N GLY A 21 5.93 -19.02 -21.98
CA GLY A 21 5.48 -19.28 -20.61
C GLY A 21 6.03 -20.58 -20.00
N ALA A 22 6.50 -21.51 -20.82
CA ALA A 22 7.10 -22.77 -20.37
C ALA A 22 8.58 -22.63 -19.93
N PHE A 23 9.27 -21.55 -20.32
CA PHE A 23 10.68 -21.38 -19.97
C PHE A 23 10.88 -20.86 -18.56
N ALA A 24 11.94 -21.34 -17.92
CA ALA A 24 12.46 -20.72 -16.72
C ALA A 24 12.94 -19.28 -17.03
N PRO A 25 12.72 -18.32 -16.12
CA PRO A 25 13.22 -16.95 -16.29
C PRO A 25 14.74 -16.96 -16.42
N HIS A 26 15.26 -16.37 -17.50
CA HIS A 26 16.70 -16.20 -17.66
C HIS A 26 17.21 -15.03 -16.81
N PRO A 27 18.32 -15.20 -16.07
CA PRO A 27 18.91 -14.09 -15.33
C PRO A 27 19.41 -13.04 -16.32
N PRO A 28 19.07 -11.75 -16.15
CA PRO A 28 19.50 -10.71 -17.07
C PRO A 28 21.00 -10.45 -17.00
N ARG A 29 21.54 -9.99 -18.13
CA ARG A 29 22.81 -9.25 -18.17
C ARG A 29 22.55 -7.82 -17.70
N VAL A 30 22.91 -7.54 -16.45
CA VAL A 30 22.76 -6.21 -15.86
C VAL A 30 24.06 -5.42 -15.95
N ALA A 31 23.98 -4.23 -16.54
CA ALA A 31 25.02 -3.21 -16.49
C ALA A 31 24.97 -2.45 -15.15
N HIS A 32 26.12 -1.96 -14.67
CA HIS A 32 26.22 -1.12 -13.46
C HIS A 32 25.72 -1.78 -12.17
N ARG A 33 26.03 -3.07 -11.97
CA ARG A 33 25.66 -3.82 -10.75
C ARG A 33 26.28 -3.24 -9.47
N ASP A 34 27.37 -2.49 -9.61
CA ASP A 34 28.13 -1.94 -8.49
C ASP A 34 27.67 -0.54 -8.06
N ASP A 35 26.68 0.04 -8.75
CA ASP A 35 26.11 1.36 -8.46
C ASP A 35 25.17 1.30 -7.23
N ARG A 36 25.79 1.14 -6.05
CA ARG A 36 25.10 0.91 -4.77
C ARG A 36 24.11 2.01 -4.40
N VAL A 37 24.43 3.26 -4.72
CA VAL A 37 23.56 4.41 -4.41
C VAL A 37 22.27 4.34 -5.21
N ARG A 38 22.37 4.18 -6.53
CA ARG A 38 21.17 4.10 -7.39
C ARG A 38 20.36 2.83 -7.14
N LEU A 39 21.03 1.72 -6.79
CA LEU A 39 20.35 0.51 -6.31
C LEU A 39 19.60 0.74 -5.00
N ALA A 40 20.16 1.48 -4.05
CA ALA A 40 19.49 1.82 -2.80
C ALA A 40 18.26 2.72 -3.04
N HIS A 41 18.37 3.73 -3.91
CA HIS A 41 17.23 4.58 -4.28
C HIS A 41 16.15 3.79 -5.01
N GLY A 42 16.51 3.00 -6.02
CA GLY A 42 15.57 2.15 -6.75
C GLY A 42 14.86 1.16 -5.83
N ARG A 43 15.59 0.57 -4.87
CA ARG A 43 15.03 -0.29 -3.82
C ARG A 43 14.02 0.46 -2.95
N HIS A 44 14.34 1.69 -2.55
CA HIS A 44 13.45 2.53 -1.75
C HIS A 44 12.11 2.74 -2.45
N TYR A 45 12.12 3.26 -3.69
CA TYR A 45 10.89 3.47 -4.47
C TYR A 45 10.14 2.16 -4.72
N TYR A 46 10.87 1.06 -4.96
CA TYR A 46 10.25 -0.24 -5.22
C TYR A 46 9.52 -0.79 -4.00
N GLU A 47 10.19 -0.85 -2.84
CA GLU A 47 9.68 -1.50 -1.64
C GLU A 47 8.71 -0.61 -0.86
N HIS A 48 8.96 0.70 -0.85
CA HIS A 48 8.29 1.63 0.06
C HIS A 48 7.57 2.78 -0.64
N GLY A 49 7.87 3.05 -1.91
CA GLY A 49 7.43 4.28 -2.58
C GLY A 49 8.11 5.51 -1.99
N ASP A 50 7.59 6.68 -2.32
CA ASP A 50 7.97 7.96 -1.74
C ASP A 50 6.73 8.86 -1.69
N LEU A 51 6.26 9.12 -0.48
CA LEU A 51 5.02 9.86 -0.26
C LEU A 51 5.14 11.34 -0.60
N ALA A 52 6.33 11.94 -0.41
CA ALA A 52 6.56 13.34 -0.75
C ALA A 52 6.42 13.56 -2.25
N ASP A 53 6.92 12.60 -3.04
CA ASP A 53 6.89 12.64 -4.50
C ASP A 53 5.66 11.93 -5.09
N ARG A 54 4.70 11.50 -4.27
CA ARG A 54 3.50 10.72 -4.67
C ARG A 54 3.85 9.45 -5.46
N VAL A 55 5.00 8.85 -5.18
CA VAL A 55 5.47 7.61 -5.77
C VAL A 55 4.89 6.45 -4.96
N VAL A 56 4.06 5.64 -5.61
CA VAL A 56 3.52 4.41 -5.00
C VAL A 56 4.58 3.31 -4.96
N ALA A 57 4.55 2.48 -3.92
CA ALA A 57 5.45 1.33 -3.81
C ALA A 57 5.18 0.31 -4.93
N CYS A 58 6.14 0.10 -5.83
CA CYS A 58 5.99 -0.80 -6.98
C CYS A 58 5.67 -2.24 -6.54
N ALA A 59 6.26 -2.68 -5.43
CA ALA A 59 6.07 -3.99 -4.83
C ALA A 59 4.62 -4.29 -4.43
N ARG A 60 3.78 -3.26 -4.21
CA ARG A 60 2.37 -3.45 -3.84
C ARG A 60 1.57 -4.11 -4.96
N CYS A 61 1.92 -3.81 -6.22
CA CYS A 61 1.29 -4.39 -7.40
C CYS A 61 2.15 -5.48 -8.05
N HIS A 62 3.47 -5.32 -8.10
CA HIS A 62 4.37 -6.28 -8.76
C HIS A 62 4.93 -7.38 -7.84
N GLY A 63 4.52 -7.37 -6.57
CA GLY A 63 4.99 -8.31 -5.53
C GLY A 63 6.37 -7.93 -4.97
N PRO A 64 6.76 -8.49 -3.81
CA PRO A 64 7.99 -8.09 -3.12
C PRO A 64 9.29 -8.44 -3.88
N ARG A 65 9.21 -9.36 -4.83
CA ARG A 65 10.35 -9.80 -5.66
C ARG A 65 10.12 -9.54 -7.15
N GLY A 66 9.14 -8.72 -7.51
CA GLY A 66 8.85 -8.39 -8.91
C GLY A 66 8.34 -9.56 -9.74
N ARG A 67 7.86 -10.63 -9.10
CA ARG A 67 7.35 -11.84 -9.79
C ARG A 67 5.91 -11.71 -10.27
N GLY A 68 5.28 -10.55 -10.05
CA GLY A 68 3.89 -10.31 -10.40
C GLY A 68 2.89 -10.94 -9.42
N LEU A 69 1.62 -10.58 -9.60
CA LEU A 69 0.47 -11.06 -8.80
C LEU A 69 -0.58 -11.61 -9.78
N GLY A 70 -0.40 -12.85 -10.22
CA GLY A 70 -1.24 -13.49 -11.23
C GLY A 70 -1.12 -12.84 -12.62
N ALA A 71 -2.09 -13.08 -13.50
CA ALA A 71 -2.06 -12.59 -14.88
C ALA A 71 -2.19 -11.05 -15.00
N ARG A 72 -2.75 -10.37 -14.00
CA ARG A 72 -3.05 -8.92 -14.05
C ARG A 72 -1.85 -8.04 -13.78
N PHE A 73 -0.94 -8.49 -12.92
CA PHE A 73 0.26 -7.75 -12.54
C PHE A 73 1.49 -8.56 -12.97
N PRO A 74 2.21 -8.12 -14.01
CA PRO A 74 3.23 -8.94 -14.64
C PRO A 74 4.49 -9.08 -13.78
N TRP A 75 5.24 -10.14 -14.07
CA TRP A 75 6.62 -10.30 -13.64
C TRP A 75 7.49 -9.23 -14.31
N ILE A 76 8.15 -8.40 -13.50
CA ILE A 76 9.08 -7.35 -13.94
C ILE A 76 10.51 -7.58 -13.45
N ALA A 77 10.70 -8.49 -12.48
CA ALA A 77 12.02 -8.80 -11.94
C ALA A 77 12.96 -9.29 -13.04
N GLY A 78 14.13 -8.66 -13.14
CA GLY A 78 15.16 -9.05 -14.08
C GLY A 78 14.88 -8.65 -15.54
N GLN A 79 13.89 -7.81 -15.80
CA GLN A 79 13.72 -7.26 -17.16
C GLN A 79 14.89 -6.33 -17.52
N PRO A 80 15.28 -6.22 -18.81
CA PRO A 80 16.37 -5.35 -19.21
C PRO A 80 16.15 -3.89 -18.79
N GLN A 81 17.17 -3.23 -18.24
CA GLN A 81 17.06 -1.85 -17.77
C GLN A 81 16.58 -0.90 -18.87
N GLY A 82 17.08 -1.06 -20.11
CA GLY A 82 16.64 -0.26 -21.26
C GLY A 82 15.15 -0.40 -21.55
N TYR A 83 14.64 -1.63 -21.47
CA TYR A 83 13.23 -1.93 -21.63
C TYR A 83 12.40 -1.27 -20.51
N LEU A 84 12.76 -1.47 -19.25
CA LEU A 84 12.07 -0.89 -18.09
C LEU A 84 11.99 0.65 -18.16
N LYS A 85 13.08 1.33 -18.55
CA LYS A 85 13.08 2.80 -18.75
C LYS A 85 12.11 3.22 -19.84
N ALA A 86 12.15 2.53 -20.99
CA ALA A 86 11.28 2.84 -22.12
C ALA A 86 9.79 2.65 -21.75
N GLU A 87 9.48 1.58 -21.03
CA GLU A 87 8.13 1.29 -20.56
C GLU A 87 7.61 2.35 -19.58
N LEU A 88 8.37 2.68 -18.54
CA LEU A 88 7.98 3.70 -17.55
C LEU A 88 7.76 5.07 -18.21
N ARG A 89 8.64 5.47 -19.14
CA ARG A 89 8.48 6.72 -19.91
C ARG A 89 7.25 6.69 -20.81
N SER A 90 6.98 5.56 -21.46
CA SER A 90 5.82 5.39 -22.33
C SER A 90 4.50 5.44 -21.55
N PHE A 91 4.45 4.84 -20.35
CA PHE A 91 3.31 4.98 -19.45
C PHE A 91 3.14 6.42 -18.95
N ARG A 92 4.23 7.07 -18.52
CA ARG A 92 4.22 8.47 -18.06
C ARG A 92 3.68 9.42 -19.15
N ALA A 93 4.11 9.23 -20.39
CA ALA A 93 3.65 10.00 -21.56
C ALA A 93 2.24 9.62 -22.04
N GLY A 94 1.65 8.53 -21.54
CA GLY A 94 0.38 7.99 -22.03
C GLY A 94 0.44 7.32 -23.41
N ALA A 95 1.64 7.16 -23.98
CA ALA A 95 1.87 6.48 -25.25
C ALA A 95 1.60 4.96 -25.16
N ARG A 96 1.82 4.37 -23.97
CA ARG A 96 1.39 2.99 -23.66
C ARG A 96 0.18 2.99 -22.75
N ARG A 97 -0.84 2.25 -23.17
CA ARG A 97 -1.98 1.88 -22.31
C ARG A 97 -1.69 0.51 -21.69
N GLY A 98 -1.81 0.42 -20.36
CA GLY A 98 -1.72 -0.85 -19.64
C GLY A 98 -3.10 -1.54 -19.59
N PRO A 99 -3.16 -2.81 -19.16
CA PRO A 99 -4.45 -3.44 -18.86
C PRO A 99 -5.15 -2.72 -17.69
N GLY A 100 -6.48 -2.66 -17.73
CA GLY A 100 -7.31 -2.05 -16.67
C GLY A 100 -7.37 -0.51 -16.71
N PRO A 101 -7.69 0.16 -15.59
CA PRO A 101 -8.03 1.59 -15.53
C PRO A 101 -6.82 2.56 -15.69
N GLY A 102 -5.73 2.13 -16.33
CA GLY A 102 -4.53 2.97 -16.50
C GLY A 102 -3.59 3.01 -15.29
N LEU A 103 -3.55 1.95 -14.48
CA LEU A 103 -2.77 1.89 -13.23
C LEU A 103 -1.29 2.26 -13.41
N MET A 104 -0.61 1.68 -14.40
CA MET A 104 0.81 1.99 -14.64
C MET A 104 1.03 3.41 -15.14
N ARG A 105 0.06 4.02 -15.84
CA ARG A 105 0.13 5.44 -16.19
C ARG A 105 0.03 6.30 -14.94
N ALA A 106 -0.91 6.00 -14.04
CA ALA A 106 -1.06 6.74 -12.80
C ALA A 106 0.19 6.63 -11.90
N ALA A 107 0.77 5.42 -11.80
CA ALA A 107 2.01 5.17 -11.07
C ALA A 107 3.25 5.83 -11.70
N ALA A 108 3.34 5.90 -13.05
CA ALA A 108 4.48 6.48 -13.74
C ALA A 108 4.40 8.01 -13.91
N ARG A 109 3.18 8.58 -13.90
CA ARG A 109 2.95 10.03 -14.06
C ARG A 109 3.81 10.91 -13.14
N PRO A 110 3.93 10.65 -11.82
CA PRO A 110 4.70 11.51 -10.92
C PRO A 110 6.23 11.30 -11.01
N LEU A 111 6.71 10.26 -11.70
CA LEU A 111 8.13 9.91 -11.69
C LEU A 111 8.98 10.90 -12.50
N SER A 112 10.05 11.40 -11.90
CA SER A 112 11.16 12.08 -12.59
C SER A 112 12.00 11.08 -13.42
N ASP A 113 12.80 11.59 -14.36
CA ASP A 113 13.72 10.73 -15.13
C ASP A 113 14.78 10.05 -14.25
N ARG A 114 15.24 10.73 -13.19
CA ARG A 114 16.15 10.13 -12.21
C ARG A 114 15.51 8.93 -11.52
N GLN A 115 14.27 9.09 -11.02
CA GLN A 115 13.52 8.01 -10.39
C GLN A 115 13.29 6.84 -11.35
N ILE A 116 12.91 7.11 -12.60
CA ILE A 116 12.77 6.06 -13.63
C ILE A 116 14.08 5.29 -13.81
N ASN A 117 15.22 5.98 -13.88
CA ASN A 117 16.52 5.34 -14.07
C ASN A 117 16.94 4.48 -12.88
N ASP A 118 16.66 4.92 -11.65
CA ASP A 118 17.01 4.19 -10.42
C ASP A 118 16.09 2.99 -10.21
N ILE A 119 14.77 3.14 -10.42
CA ILE A 119 13.80 2.04 -10.39
C ILE A 119 14.15 0.99 -11.44
N ALA A 120 14.42 1.41 -12.68
CA ALA A 120 14.76 0.48 -13.77
C ALA A 120 16.07 -0.27 -13.49
N LEU A 121 17.08 0.38 -12.89
CA LEU A 121 18.32 -0.28 -12.48
C LEU A 121 18.02 -1.36 -11.44
N TYR A 122 17.33 -1.00 -10.35
CA TYR A 122 17.02 -1.93 -9.27
C TYR A 122 16.16 -3.12 -9.75
N VAL A 123 15.10 -2.87 -10.51
CA VAL A 123 14.23 -3.92 -11.03
C VAL A 123 14.97 -4.86 -11.99
N SER A 124 15.96 -4.36 -12.73
CA SER A 124 16.78 -5.18 -13.63
C SER A 124 17.71 -6.16 -12.90
N VAL A 125 18.09 -5.90 -11.64
CA VAL A 125 18.83 -6.87 -10.80
C VAL A 125 17.91 -7.69 -9.87
N LEU A 126 16.64 -7.30 -9.75
CA LEU A 126 15.69 -7.90 -8.82
C LEU A 126 15.42 -9.38 -9.18
N GLY A 127 15.58 -10.27 -8.21
CA GLY A 127 15.29 -11.70 -8.36
C GLY A 127 16.42 -12.56 -8.93
N ALA A 128 17.52 -11.97 -9.39
CA ALA A 128 18.69 -12.69 -9.89
C ALA A 128 19.77 -12.98 -8.82
N TRP A 129 19.61 -12.48 -7.59
CA TRP A 129 20.64 -12.52 -6.55
C TRP A 129 20.09 -12.91 -5.16
N PRO A 130 20.81 -13.74 -4.35
CA PRO A 130 20.61 -13.74 -2.90
C PRO A 130 20.86 -12.33 -2.37
N ARG A 131 20.08 -11.91 -1.36
CA ARG A 131 20.04 -10.53 -0.81
C ARG A 131 21.42 -9.87 -0.85
N LEU A 132 21.64 -8.95 -1.79
CA LEU A 132 22.85 -8.12 -1.75
C LEU A 132 22.82 -7.33 -0.43
N PRO A 133 23.84 -7.45 0.43
CA PRO A 133 24.02 -6.50 1.51
C PRO A 133 24.43 -5.18 0.87
N VAL A 134 23.45 -4.37 0.49
CA VAL A 134 23.69 -2.97 0.13
C VAL A 134 23.88 -2.25 1.47
N PRO A 135 25.08 -1.72 1.79
CA PRO A 135 25.24 -0.91 2.98
C PRO A 135 24.29 0.27 2.85
N VAL A 136 23.48 0.47 3.89
CA VAL A 136 22.49 1.53 3.99
C VAL A 136 23.23 2.84 4.26
N THR A 137 24.09 3.28 3.35
CA THR A 137 24.61 4.64 3.42
C THR A 137 23.47 5.53 2.93
N SER A 138 22.70 6.01 3.90
CA SER A 138 21.62 6.97 3.76
C SER A 138 22.16 8.31 3.27
N ALA A 139 22.56 8.39 2.00
CA ALA A 139 22.63 9.70 1.35
C ALA A 139 21.22 10.30 1.45
N PRO A 140 21.06 11.47 2.08
CA PRO A 140 19.74 12.07 2.21
C PRO A 140 19.21 12.36 0.80
N LEU A 141 17.97 11.93 0.53
CA LEU A 141 17.21 12.55 -0.56
C LEU A 141 17.09 14.05 -0.22
N PRO A 142 17.19 14.96 -1.20
CA PRO A 142 17.01 16.38 -0.95
C PRO A 142 15.68 16.58 -0.21
N ALA A 143 15.74 17.26 0.93
CA ALA A 143 14.56 17.55 1.72
C ALA A 143 13.66 18.49 0.92
N VAL A 144 12.50 17.98 0.51
CA VAL A 144 11.40 18.83 0.05
C VAL A 144 10.76 19.42 1.29
N GLU A 145 10.52 20.73 1.34
CA GLU A 145 9.73 21.36 2.39
C GLU A 145 8.33 20.75 2.42
N SER A 146 8.16 19.77 3.30
CA SER A 146 6.91 19.08 3.51
C SER A 146 6.05 19.90 4.46
N ARG A 147 4.86 20.31 4.01
CA ARG A 147 3.81 20.90 4.89
C ARG A 147 3.20 19.90 5.87
N VAL A 148 3.69 18.66 5.88
CA VAL A 148 3.20 17.54 6.67
C VAL A 148 4.36 16.95 7.48
N PHE A 149 4.06 16.46 8.68
CA PHE A 149 5.06 15.80 9.51
C PHE A 149 5.71 14.61 8.80
N VAL A 150 7.03 14.53 8.91
CA VAL A 150 7.84 13.45 8.34
C VAL A 150 8.31 12.55 9.47
N PRO A 151 7.79 11.31 9.60
CA PRO A 151 8.24 10.39 10.63
C PRO A 151 9.71 9.96 10.40
N PRO A 152 10.41 9.50 11.46
CA PRO A 152 11.78 9.03 11.34
C PRO A 152 11.97 7.99 10.23
N ARG A 153 13.11 8.07 9.54
CA ARG A 153 13.44 7.15 8.46
C ARG A 153 13.61 5.73 8.98
N ARG A 154 13.24 4.73 8.16
CA ARG A 154 13.33 3.30 8.50
C ARG A 154 14.75 2.83 8.85
N ASP A 155 15.75 3.43 8.23
CA ASP A 155 17.17 3.14 8.47
C ASP A 155 17.72 3.81 9.74
N ALA A 156 16.95 4.73 10.34
CA ALA A 156 17.29 5.38 11.61
C ALA A 156 16.70 4.64 12.84
N ILE A 157 16.19 3.42 12.67
CA ILE A 157 15.79 2.58 13.80
C ILE A 157 17.07 2.20 14.57
N PRO A 158 17.19 2.52 15.86
CA PRO A 158 18.42 2.28 16.62
C PRO A 158 18.62 0.77 16.87
N PRO A 159 19.86 0.25 16.88
CA PRO A 159 20.14 -1.15 17.21
C PRO A 159 20.10 -1.37 18.73
N THR A 160 18.92 -1.22 19.33
CA THR A 160 18.68 -1.38 20.78
C THR A 160 17.44 -2.24 21.01
N LEU A 161 17.19 -2.65 22.25
CA LEU A 161 15.95 -3.38 22.61
C LEU A 161 14.68 -2.62 22.18
N PHE A 162 14.70 -1.30 22.28
CA PHE A 162 13.60 -0.46 21.77
C PHE A 162 13.48 -0.57 20.25
N GLY A 163 14.59 -0.47 19.52
CA GLY A 163 14.56 -0.61 18.06
C GLY A 163 14.12 -2.00 17.59
N ASP A 164 14.49 -3.06 18.31
CA ASP A 164 13.99 -4.41 18.03
C ASP A 164 12.47 -4.49 18.23
N ALA A 165 11.95 -3.86 19.28
CA ALA A 165 10.50 -3.74 19.50
C ALA A 165 9.81 -2.94 18.38
N VAL A 166 10.43 -1.85 17.90
CA VAL A 166 9.95 -1.08 16.74
C VAL A 166 9.89 -1.95 15.48
N LEU A 167 10.92 -2.76 15.22
CA LEU A 167 10.95 -3.68 14.07
C LEU A 167 9.87 -4.76 14.15
N ARG A 168 9.69 -5.38 15.32
CA ARG A 168 8.62 -6.36 15.56
C ARG A 168 7.24 -5.72 15.46
N GLY A 169 7.06 -4.52 16.02
CA GLY A 169 5.82 -3.75 15.96
C GLY A 169 5.43 -3.40 14.53
N ARG A 170 6.39 -2.95 13.71
CA ARG A 170 6.19 -2.75 12.26
C ARG A 170 5.77 -4.04 11.57
N ALA A 171 6.42 -5.16 11.88
CA ALA A 171 6.07 -6.46 11.30
C ALA A 171 4.64 -6.89 11.67
N ILE A 172 4.23 -6.71 12.94
CA ILE A 172 2.84 -6.95 13.38
C ILE A 172 1.88 -6.02 12.66
N PHE A 173 2.22 -4.75 12.48
CA PHE A 173 1.37 -3.77 11.83
C PHE A 173 1.07 -4.11 10.36
N ASP A 174 2.09 -4.49 9.59
CA ASP A 174 1.92 -4.81 8.17
C ASP A 174 1.45 -6.26 7.92
N HIS A 175 1.66 -7.16 8.89
CA HIS A 175 1.40 -8.60 8.79
C HIS A 175 0.69 -9.12 10.05
N THR A 176 -0.41 -8.48 10.45
CA THR A 176 -1.09 -8.69 11.73
C THR A 176 -1.57 -10.13 11.89
N GLY A 177 -2.24 -10.69 10.88
CA GLY A 177 -2.67 -12.10 10.89
C GLY A 177 -1.55 -13.13 10.97
N ARG A 178 -0.28 -12.74 10.71
CA ARG A 178 0.90 -13.62 10.86
C ARG A 178 1.49 -13.54 12.26
N TYR A 179 1.74 -12.34 12.76
CA TYR A 179 2.49 -12.14 14.02
C TYR A 179 1.59 -11.94 15.24
N ALA A 180 0.30 -11.67 15.05
CA ALA A 180 -0.70 -11.54 16.11
C ALA A 180 -1.90 -12.47 15.86
N ARG A 181 -1.68 -13.61 15.20
CA ARG A 181 -2.72 -14.58 14.80
C ARG A 181 -3.75 -14.91 15.90
N PRO A 182 -3.36 -15.12 17.19
CA PRO A 182 -4.34 -15.42 18.23
C PRO A 182 -5.39 -14.32 18.44
N PHE A 183 -5.09 -13.08 18.05
CA PHE A 183 -5.90 -11.88 18.30
C PHE A 183 -6.67 -11.39 17.07
N VAL A 184 -6.51 -12.03 15.92
CA VAL A 184 -7.10 -11.62 14.62
C VAL A 184 -8.13 -12.65 14.17
N GLY A 185 -9.34 -12.21 13.85
CA GLY A 185 -10.44 -13.08 13.41
C GLY A 185 -10.83 -12.90 11.94
N ASN A 186 -10.13 -12.04 11.19
CA ASN A 186 -10.34 -11.86 9.77
C ASN A 186 -9.03 -11.94 8.97
N ALA A 187 -9.00 -11.37 7.77
CA ALA A 187 -7.84 -11.45 6.88
C ALA A 187 -7.10 -10.12 6.68
N LEU A 188 -7.35 -9.14 7.54
CA LEU A 188 -6.78 -7.81 7.44
C LEU A 188 -5.43 -7.71 8.16
N SER A 189 -4.78 -6.57 7.96
CA SER A 189 -3.68 -6.07 8.78
C SER A 189 -3.84 -4.57 8.96
N CYS A 190 -3.23 -4.00 9.99
CA CYS A 190 -3.35 -2.57 10.28
C CYS A 190 -2.97 -1.71 9.05
N GLY A 191 -1.90 -2.11 8.35
CA GLY A 191 -1.42 -1.47 7.12
C GLY A 191 -2.39 -1.49 5.92
N ASP A 192 -3.49 -2.23 5.97
CA ASP A 192 -4.51 -2.22 4.91
C ASP A 192 -5.43 -0.98 4.98
N CYS A 193 -5.54 -0.35 6.15
CA CYS A 193 -6.28 0.90 6.33
C CYS A 193 -5.34 2.08 6.62
N HIS A 194 -4.23 1.80 7.30
CA HIS A 194 -3.23 2.78 7.70
C HIS A 194 -2.03 2.73 6.74
N LEU A 195 -2.17 3.40 5.60
CA LEU A 195 -1.31 3.18 4.44
C LEU A 195 0.14 3.65 4.64
N GLY A 196 1.03 3.16 3.77
CA GLY A 196 2.46 3.45 3.84
C GLY A 196 3.10 2.94 5.14
N GLU A 197 2.60 1.83 5.69
CA GLU A 197 3.00 1.29 7.01
C GLU A 197 2.68 2.27 8.15
N GLY A 198 1.60 3.05 8.00
CA GLY A 198 1.21 4.10 8.94
C GLY A 198 1.95 5.43 8.75
N ARG A 199 2.65 5.63 7.64
CA ARG A 199 3.36 6.88 7.33
C ARG A 199 2.55 7.85 6.49
N GLU A 200 1.59 7.34 5.73
CA GLU A 200 0.91 8.10 4.70
C GLU A 200 -0.07 9.12 5.29
N ALA A 201 0.21 10.39 5.01
CA ALA A 201 -0.65 11.50 5.40
C ALA A 201 -2.03 11.40 4.73
N GLY A 202 -3.09 11.67 5.49
CA GLY A 202 -4.47 11.55 5.03
C GLY A 202 -4.95 10.10 4.92
N ALA A 203 -4.12 9.11 5.25
CA ALA A 203 -4.42 7.70 5.21
C ALA A 203 -4.32 7.06 6.61
N GLY A 204 -4.78 7.77 7.64
CA GLY A 204 -4.72 7.30 9.02
C GLY A 204 -3.29 7.09 9.52
N PRO A 205 -2.38 8.05 9.42
CA PRO A 205 -1.00 7.85 9.85
C PRO A 205 -0.87 7.60 11.36
N LEU A 206 0.12 6.80 11.74
CA LEU A 206 0.47 6.52 13.14
C LEU A 206 1.28 7.62 13.79
N TRP A 207 2.01 8.43 13.02
CA TRP A 207 2.86 9.47 13.58
C TRP A 207 2.07 10.51 14.38
N ALA A 208 0.82 10.76 14.03
CA ALA A 208 -0.05 11.63 14.82
C ALA A 208 -0.60 10.97 16.10
N ALA A 209 -0.50 9.65 16.24
CA ALA A 209 -1.26 8.92 17.25
C ALA A 209 -0.68 9.09 18.66
N ALA A 210 0.62 8.88 18.89
CA ALA A 210 1.14 8.90 20.27
C ALA A 210 0.95 10.28 20.95
N ALA A 211 1.14 11.37 20.21
CA ALA A 211 0.97 12.72 20.72
C ALA A 211 -0.49 13.11 21.03
N LEU A 212 -1.46 12.33 20.54
CA LEU A 212 -2.90 12.60 20.72
C LEU A 212 -3.53 11.79 21.86
N PHE A 213 -2.82 10.85 22.47
CA PHE A 213 -3.37 9.99 23.52
C PHE A 213 -2.60 10.22 24.85
N PRO A 214 -3.29 10.19 26.00
CA PRO A 214 -4.71 9.91 26.18
C PRO A 214 -5.62 11.04 25.67
N ARG A 215 -6.83 10.69 25.25
CA ARG A 215 -7.84 11.67 24.80
C ARG A 215 -9.25 11.23 25.10
N LEU A 216 -10.15 12.21 25.14
CA LEU A 216 -11.58 11.95 25.11
C LEU A 216 -11.97 11.24 23.81
N TYR A 217 -12.60 10.08 23.95
CA TYR A 217 -13.11 9.27 22.86
C TYR A 217 -14.40 8.58 23.33
N HIS A 218 -15.51 8.82 22.63
CA HIS A 218 -16.85 8.35 23.02
C HIS A 218 -17.20 8.64 24.49
N GLY A 219 -16.88 9.84 24.98
CA GLY A 219 -17.25 10.27 26.34
C GLY A 219 -16.31 9.82 27.47
N HIS A 220 -15.26 9.04 27.18
CA HIS A 220 -14.31 8.59 28.20
C HIS A 220 -12.85 8.86 27.81
N MET A 221 -11.98 9.02 28.80
CA MET A 221 -10.54 9.16 28.56
C MET A 221 -9.97 7.81 28.12
N THR A 222 -9.47 7.74 26.89
CA THR A 222 -8.96 6.52 26.28
C THR A 222 -7.45 6.63 26.10
N THR A 223 -6.71 5.57 26.45
CA THR A 223 -5.26 5.47 26.24
C THR A 223 -4.95 4.97 24.82
N LEU A 224 -3.70 5.15 24.37
CA LEU A 224 -3.26 4.60 23.09
C LEU A 224 -3.38 3.07 23.06
N ALA A 225 -2.98 2.41 24.16
CA ALA A 225 -3.08 0.96 24.32
C ALA A 225 -4.53 0.47 24.17
N ALA A 226 -5.48 1.11 24.87
CA ALA A 226 -6.91 0.80 24.76
C ALA A 226 -7.44 1.04 23.34
N ARG A 227 -6.95 2.08 22.65
CA ARG A 227 -7.33 2.35 21.26
C ARG A 227 -6.85 1.28 20.30
N ILE A 228 -5.65 0.74 20.50
CA ILE A 228 -5.08 -0.36 19.70
C ILE A 228 -5.85 -1.66 20.00
N GLN A 229 -6.13 -1.98 21.26
CA GLN A 229 -6.96 -3.14 21.63
C GLN A 229 -8.34 -3.08 20.96
N ALA A 230 -9.00 -1.91 20.96
CA ALA A 230 -10.26 -1.72 20.27
C ALA A 230 -10.15 -1.95 18.75
N ALA A 231 -9.00 -1.66 18.13
CA ALA A 231 -8.78 -1.96 16.71
C ALA A 231 -8.74 -3.47 16.43
N PHE A 232 -8.10 -4.27 17.30
CA PHE A 232 -8.13 -5.73 17.18
C PHE A 232 -9.56 -6.30 17.27
N VAL A 233 -10.38 -5.77 18.18
CA VAL A 233 -11.76 -6.22 18.34
C VAL A 233 -12.62 -5.78 17.15
N GLN A 234 -12.53 -4.52 16.73
CA GLN A 234 -13.46 -3.94 15.77
C GLN A 234 -13.03 -4.13 14.31
N SER A 235 -11.78 -3.80 13.99
CA SER A 235 -11.26 -3.83 12.62
C SER A 235 -10.76 -5.22 12.24
N GLU A 236 -10.02 -5.89 13.12
CA GLU A 236 -9.46 -7.24 12.89
C GLU A 236 -10.46 -8.36 13.23
N ASN A 237 -11.68 -8.00 13.66
CA ASN A 237 -12.75 -8.92 14.05
C ASN A 237 -12.28 -10.01 15.04
N GLY A 238 -11.37 -9.64 15.94
CA GLY A 238 -10.71 -10.57 16.84
C GLY A 238 -10.92 -10.20 18.30
N ARG A 239 -9.87 -10.35 19.10
CA ARG A 239 -9.90 -10.10 20.55
C ARG A 239 -8.74 -9.20 20.93
N ALA A 240 -8.96 -8.39 21.96
CA ALA A 240 -7.93 -7.52 22.48
C ALA A 240 -6.72 -8.34 23.00
N PRO A 241 -5.48 -8.01 22.60
CA PRO A 241 -4.30 -8.55 23.26
C PRO A 241 -4.19 -8.00 24.70
N PRO A 242 -3.62 -8.75 25.66
CA PRO A 242 -3.35 -8.25 27.01
C PRO A 242 -2.51 -6.97 27.00
N LEU A 243 -2.69 -6.12 28.02
CA LEU A 243 -2.02 -4.81 28.09
C LEU A 243 -0.49 -4.92 28.18
N ASP A 244 -0.01 -5.97 28.82
CA ASP A 244 1.40 -6.33 29.03
C ASP A 244 1.94 -7.29 27.96
N SER A 245 1.12 -7.65 26.96
CA SER A 245 1.56 -8.60 25.93
C SER A 245 2.70 -8.02 25.07
N PRO A 246 3.61 -8.88 24.58
CA PRO A 246 4.64 -8.46 23.62
C PRO A 246 4.05 -7.83 22.35
N VAL A 247 2.89 -8.33 21.89
CA VAL A 247 2.20 -7.80 20.71
C VAL A 247 1.81 -6.34 20.91
N LEU A 248 1.19 -6.00 22.05
CA LEU A 248 0.77 -4.63 22.30
C LEU A 248 1.97 -3.72 22.59
N THR A 249 2.96 -4.23 23.33
CA THR A 249 4.19 -3.51 23.66
C THR A 249 4.98 -3.13 22.40
N ASP A 250 5.19 -4.08 21.49
CA ASP A 250 5.91 -3.85 20.23
C ASP A 250 5.14 -2.87 19.31
N LEU A 251 3.81 -2.99 19.23
CA LEU A 251 2.98 -2.03 18.48
C LEU A 251 3.06 -0.62 19.06
N LEU A 252 3.03 -0.48 20.39
CA LEU A 252 3.22 0.81 21.05
C LEU A 252 4.61 1.38 20.74
N ALA A 253 5.67 0.58 20.85
CA ALA A 253 7.03 0.99 20.50
C ALA A 253 7.10 1.54 19.06
N TYR A 254 6.47 0.84 18.10
CA TYR A 254 6.40 1.29 16.71
C TYR A 254 5.67 2.64 16.57
N VAL A 255 4.50 2.80 17.20
CA VAL A 255 3.74 4.06 17.16
C VAL A 255 4.53 5.21 17.80
N HIS A 256 5.16 4.98 18.95
CA HIS A 256 5.98 6.00 19.62
C HIS A 256 7.19 6.42 18.79
N TRP A 257 7.88 5.47 18.15
CA TRP A 257 8.97 5.78 17.24
C TRP A 257 8.50 6.59 16.03
N MET A 258 7.34 6.25 15.46
CA MET A 258 6.72 6.99 14.36
C MET A 258 6.37 8.43 14.75
N SER A 259 5.98 8.67 15.99
CA SER A 259 5.61 9.99 16.52
C SER A 259 6.78 10.84 17.04
N ARG A 260 8.04 10.36 16.93
CA ARG A 260 9.19 11.09 17.47
C ARG A 260 9.34 12.47 16.82
N GLY A 261 9.24 13.53 17.63
CA GLY A 261 9.32 14.92 17.18
C GLY A 261 7.96 15.62 17.06
N GLU A 262 6.84 14.90 17.19
CA GLU A 262 5.52 15.51 17.34
C GLU A 262 5.34 16.11 18.74
N ALA A 263 4.80 17.32 18.82
CA ALA A 263 4.44 17.93 20.10
C ALA A 263 3.17 17.29 20.67
N ILE A 264 3.15 17.04 21.98
CA ILE A 264 1.96 16.49 22.67
C ILE A 264 0.78 17.45 22.45
N GLY A 265 -0.36 16.91 22.03
CA GLY A 265 -1.57 17.68 21.72
C GLY A 265 -1.58 18.36 20.34
N ALA A 266 -0.50 18.24 19.54
CA ALA A 266 -0.42 18.88 18.23
C ALA A 266 -1.57 18.48 17.30
N ARG A 267 -2.04 19.47 16.51
CA ARG A 267 -3.07 19.28 15.48
C ARG A 267 -2.44 19.24 14.09
N THR A 268 -1.46 18.35 13.91
CA THR A 268 -0.66 18.25 12.70
C THR A 268 -1.52 17.95 11.45
N PRO A 269 -1.38 18.74 10.36
CA PRO A 269 -2.04 18.46 9.10
C PRO A 269 -1.74 17.07 8.56
N GLY A 270 -2.72 16.41 7.94
CA GLY A 270 -2.56 15.06 7.40
C GLY A 270 -2.88 13.93 8.40
N ARG A 271 -3.27 14.22 9.64
CA ARG A 271 -3.75 13.20 10.58
C ARG A 271 -5.10 12.61 10.15
N GLY A 272 -5.31 11.32 10.43
CA GLY A 272 -6.57 10.63 10.16
C GLY A 272 -6.94 10.60 8.68
N TYR A 273 -8.23 10.59 8.38
CA TYR A 273 -8.79 10.79 7.04
C TYR A 273 -9.47 12.15 7.00
N ALA A 274 -9.27 12.94 5.94
CA ALA A 274 -9.91 14.25 5.84
C ALA A 274 -11.43 14.08 5.67
N PRO A 275 -12.27 14.75 6.46
CA PRO A 275 -13.71 14.70 6.28
C PRO A 275 -14.10 15.18 4.87
N VAL A 276 -15.06 14.49 4.26
CA VAL A 276 -15.57 14.81 2.94
C VAL A 276 -17.02 15.26 3.05
N ALA A 277 -17.38 16.32 2.32
CA ALA A 277 -18.76 16.81 2.31
C ALA A 277 -19.70 15.76 1.71
N ARG A 278 -20.77 15.45 2.43
CA ARG A 278 -21.83 14.56 1.92
C ARG A 278 -22.60 15.29 0.83
N PRO A 279 -22.82 14.68 -0.35
CA PRO A 279 -23.65 15.30 -1.38
C PRO A 279 -25.10 15.43 -0.90
N GLU A 280 -25.76 16.53 -1.26
CA GLU A 280 -27.18 16.78 -0.96
C GLU A 280 -28.09 15.80 -1.70
N ARG A 281 -27.70 15.41 -2.91
CA ARG A 281 -28.42 14.40 -3.69
C ARG A 281 -28.44 13.03 -2.99
N ARG A 282 -29.44 12.23 -3.33
CA ARG A 282 -29.48 10.82 -2.92
C ARG A 282 -28.24 10.06 -3.41
N LEU A 283 -27.73 9.17 -2.57
CA LEU A 283 -26.59 8.30 -2.91
C LEU A 283 -27.04 7.24 -3.90
N ASP A 284 -26.24 7.03 -4.95
CA ASP A 284 -26.52 6.07 -6.02
C ASP A 284 -25.65 4.83 -5.85
N ILE A 285 -26.23 3.79 -5.25
CA ILE A 285 -25.59 2.48 -5.05
C ILE A 285 -25.23 1.82 -6.39
N GLY A 286 -26.04 2.03 -7.44
CA GLY A 286 -25.79 1.49 -8.78
C GLY A 286 -24.58 2.13 -9.44
N ARG A 287 -24.41 3.44 -9.30
CA ARG A 287 -23.18 4.14 -9.70
C ARG A 287 -21.98 3.66 -8.90
N GLY A 288 -22.13 3.48 -7.58
CA GLY A 288 -21.09 2.89 -6.73
C GLY A 288 -20.66 1.50 -7.22
N ALA A 289 -21.61 0.65 -7.62
CA ALA A 289 -21.33 -0.66 -8.19
C ALA A 289 -20.51 -0.59 -9.48
N ARG A 290 -20.89 0.30 -10.41
CA ARG A 290 -20.16 0.50 -11.67
C ARG A 290 -18.74 1.00 -11.41
N LEU A 291 -18.56 1.96 -10.51
CA LEU A 291 -17.24 2.45 -10.10
C LEU A 291 -16.39 1.33 -9.49
N TYR A 292 -16.99 0.48 -8.65
CA TYR A 292 -16.27 -0.65 -8.07
C TYR A 292 -15.72 -1.59 -9.14
N VAL A 293 -16.54 -2.00 -10.12
CA VAL A 293 -16.11 -2.90 -11.21
C VAL A 293 -15.01 -2.24 -12.03
N GLN A 294 -15.15 -0.95 -12.36
CA GLN A 294 -14.22 -0.22 -13.22
C GLN A 294 -12.86 0.03 -12.57
N GLN A 295 -12.82 0.33 -11.27
CA GLN A 295 -11.63 0.89 -10.62
C GLN A 295 -11.09 0.06 -9.45
N CYS A 296 -11.93 -0.79 -8.84
CA CYS A 296 -11.60 -1.45 -7.57
C CYS A 296 -11.45 -2.97 -7.71
N ALA A 297 -12.33 -3.62 -8.50
CA ALA A 297 -12.40 -5.07 -8.67
C ALA A 297 -11.11 -5.67 -9.26
N VAL A 298 -10.31 -4.86 -9.96
CA VAL A 298 -9.00 -5.27 -10.48
C VAL A 298 -8.08 -5.75 -9.36
N CYS A 299 -8.13 -5.09 -8.20
CA CYS A 299 -7.33 -5.39 -7.01
C CYS A 299 -8.13 -6.18 -5.96
N HIS A 300 -9.34 -5.75 -5.64
CA HIS A 300 -10.14 -6.31 -4.54
C HIS A 300 -11.01 -7.51 -4.94
N GLY A 301 -10.99 -7.89 -6.22
CA GLY A 301 -11.80 -8.98 -6.77
C GLY A 301 -13.24 -8.56 -7.06
N GLU A 302 -13.89 -9.24 -8.00
CA GLU A 302 -15.26 -8.90 -8.44
C GLU A 302 -16.29 -9.02 -7.33
N ARG A 303 -16.05 -9.91 -6.36
CA ARG A 303 -16.90 -10.13 -5.19
C ARG A 303 -16.27 -9.57 -3.91
N GLY A 304 -15.32 -8.64 -4.02
CA GLY A 304 -14.69 -7.97 -2.86
C GLY A 304 -13.92 -8.91 -1.95
N GLN A 305 -13.58 -10.10 -2.43
CA GLN A 305 -12.95 -11.16 -1.66
C GLN A 305 -11.46 -10.95 -1.39
N GLY A 306 -10.87 -9.90 -1.96
CA GLY A 306 -9.44 -9.61 -1.93
C GLY A 306 -8.64 -10.48 -2.89
N THR A 307 -7.37 -10.14 -3.09
CA THR A 307 -6.45 -10.93 -3.92
C THR A 307 -5.32 -11.47 -3.08
N ARG A 308 -5.06 -12.77 -3.21
CA ARG A 308 -4.02 -13.48 -2.48
C ARG A 308 -2.79 -13.70 -3.36
N TYR A 309 -1.62 -13.69 -2.74
CA TYR A 309 -0.34 -14.08 -3.31
C TYR A 309 0.48 -14.84 -2.27
N THR A 310 1.01 -16.01 -2.66
CA THR A 310 1.80 -16.89 -1.78
C THR A 310 1.15 -17.08 -0.39
N GLY A 311 -0.16 -17.33 -0.35
CA GLY A 311 -0.91 -17.56 0.89
C GLY A 311 -1.30 -16.31 1.71
N ARG A 312 -0.96 -15.10 1.26
CA ARG A 312 -1.25 -13.82 1.95
C ARG A 312 -2.14 -12.91 1.11
N PHE A 313 -2.98 -12.08 1.73
CA PHE A 313 -3.67 -11.00 1.02
C PHE A 313 -2.73 -9.85 0.67
N MET A 314 -2.63 -9.55 -0.62
CA MET A 314 -1.95 -8.35 -1.12
C MET A 314 -2.92 -7.18 -1.24
N PHE A 315 -4.16 -7.49 -1.62
CA PHE A 315 -5.27 -6.55 -1.61
C PHE A 315 -6.33 -7.12 -0.67
N PRO A 316 -6.76 -6.37 0.36
CA PRO A 316 -7.63 -6.89 1.39
C PRO A 316 -9.04 -7.17 0.83
N PRO A 317 -9.77 -8.12 1.43
CA PRO A 317 -11.22 -8.20 1.25
C PRO A 317 -11.88 -6.93 1.76
N VAL A 318 -12.82 -6.39 0.98
CA VAL A 318 -13.52 -5.13 1.30
C VAL A 318 -14.93 -5.37 1.85
N TRP A 319 -15.45 -6.59 1.70
CA TRP A 319 -16.64 -7.11 2.37
C TRP A 319 -16.57 -8.64 2.50
N GLY A 320 -17.61 -9.25 3.03
CA GLY A 320 -17.69 -10.69 3.29
C GLY A 320 -17.01 -11.10 4.61
N PRO A 321 -16.99 -12.40 4.92
CA PRO A 321 -16.62 -12.90 6.25
C PRO A 321 -15.16 -12.65 6.64
N ARG A 322 -14.31 -12.28 5.68
CA ARG A 322 -12.87 -12.02 5.91
C ARG A 322 -12.52 -10.53 5.99
N SER A 323 -13.51 -9.64 5.88
CA SER A 323 -13.34 -8.18 5.98
C SER A 323 -13.52 -7.70 7.43
N PHE A 324 -13.45 -6.38 7.63
CA PHE A 324 -13.72 -5.72 8.90
C PHE A 324 -15.20 -5.81 9.30
N GLY A 325 -15.44 -5.87 10.61
CA GLY A 325 -16.78 -5.98 11.18
C GLY A 325 -17.59 -4.69 11.14
N GLN A 326 -18.90 -4.77 11.43
CA GLN A 326 -19.81 -3.61 11.46
C GLN A 326 -19.41 -2.57 12.52
N ARG A 327 -18.71 -2.99 13.57
CA ARG A 327 -18.22 -2.10 14.64
C ARG A 327 -16.97 -1.31 14.26
N ALA A 328 -16.31 -1.65 13.15
CA ALA A 328 -15.13 -0.93 12.70
C ALA A 328 -15.47 0.52 12.33
N SER A 329 -14.57 1.45 12.63
CA SER A 329 -14.78 2.86 12.20
C SER A 329 -14.96 3.01 10.69
N LEU A 330 -14.30 2.16 9.90
CA LEU A 330 -14.40 2.16 8.44
C LEU A 330 -15.74 1.61 7.92
N ALA A 331 -16.57 0.98 8.77
CA ALA A 331 -17.95 0.63 8.43
C ALA A 331 -18.87 1.86 8.39
N ARG A 332 -18.49 2.97 9.03
CA ARG A 332 -19.26 4.21 8.96
C ARG A 332 -19.07 4.84 7.59
N ARG A 333 -20.16 5.00 6.84
CA ARG A 333 -20.16 5.48 5.45
C ARG A 333 -19.37 6.78 5.23
N ALA A 334 -19.46 7.74 6.15
CA ALA A 334 -18.71 9.00 6.05
C ALA A 334 -17.18 8.80 6.15
N VAL A 335 -16.74 7.89 7.03
CA VAL A 335 -15.31 7.55 7.17
C VAL A 335 -14.82 6.76 5.97
N LEU A 336 -15.64 5.81 5.48
CA LEU A 336 -15.32 5.06 4.28
C LEU A 336 -15.20 5.98 3.06
N ALA A 337 -16.12 6.93 2.89
CA ALA A 337 -16.05 7.91 1.81
C ALA A 337 -14.79 8.78 1.91
N ALA A 338 -14.42 9.24 3.11
CA ALA A 338 -13.17 9.98 3.34
C ALA A 338 -11.94 9.15 2.95
N PHE A 339 -11.86 7.91 3.44
CA PHE A 339 -10.79 6.98 3.08
C PHE A 339 -10.72 6.76 1.56
N LEU A 340 -11.85 6.43 0.93
CA LEU A 340 -11.90 6.15 -0.50
C LEU A 340 -11.46 7.36 -1.33
N LYS A 341 -11.95 8.56 -1.00
CA LYS A 341 -11.66 9.77 -1.78
C LYS A 341 -10.17 10.08 -1.82
N ASP A 342 -9.50 9.98 -0.68
CA ASP A 342 -8.12 10.46 -0.55
C ASP A 342 -7.09 9.36 -0.79
N THR A 343 -7.45 8.08 -0.61
CA THR A 343 -6.49 6.98 -0.69
C THR A 343 -6.74 6.01 -1.83
N MET A 344 -7.93 6.02 -2.45
CA MET A 344 -8.31 5.07 -3.50
C MET A 344 -8.74 5.76 -4.80
N PRO A 345 -8.55 5.10 -5.95
CA PRO A 345 -7.74 3.89 -6.16
C PRO A 345 -6.26 4.16 -5.86
N TYR A 346 -5.56 3.20 -5.22
CA TYR A 346 -4.20 3.42 -4.67
C TYR A 346 -3.17 4.03 -5.65
N ALA A 347 -3.24 3.67 -6.94
CA ALA A 347 -2.31 4.20 -7.95
C ALA A 347 -2.65 5.63 -8.41
N ASP A 348 -3.86 6.12 -8.13
CA ASP A 348 -4.38 7.43 -8.52
C ASP A 348 -5.18 8.06 -7.37
N SER A 349 -4.61 7.99 -6.16
CA SER A 349 -5.22 8.48 -4.93
C SER A 349 -5.59 9.97 -5.06
N GLY A 350 -6.81 10.32 -4.65
CA GLY A 350 -7.38 11.65 -4.83
C GLY A 350 -8.17 11.86 -6.13
N SER A 351 -8.25 10.85 -7.01
CA SER A 351 -9.00 10.95 -8.28
C SER A 351 -10.52 10.91 -8.14
N LEU A 352 -11.04 10.36 -7.04
CA LEU A 352 -12.48 10.31 -6.80
C LEU A 352 -13.01 11.67 -6.34
N THR A 353 -14.11 12.10 -6.94
CA THR A 353 -14.92 13.20 -6.38
C THR A 353 -15.59 12.76 -5.08
N ALA A 354 -15.92 13.70 -4.19
CA ALA A 354 -16.62 13.40 -2.94
C ALA A 354 -17.93 12.61 -3.18
N GLY A 355 -18.72 13.02 -4.17
CA GLY A 355 -19.95 12.32 -4.54
C GLY A 355 -19.71 10.88 -5.01
N ALA A 356 -18.68 10.64 -5.82
CA ALA A 356 -18.32 9.29 -6.27
C ALA A 356 -17.83 8.40 -5.12
N ALA A 357 -17.04 8.97 -4.20
CA ALA A 357 -16.59 8.26 -3.00
C ALA A 357 -17.77 7.85 -2.10
N TYR A 358 -18.79 8.71 -1.95
CA TYR A 358 -20.01 8.37 -1.21
C TYR A 358 -20.88 7.31 -1.89
N ASP A 359 -21.03 7.37 -3.21
CA ASP A 359 -21.77 6.35 -3.97
C ASP A 359 -21.08 4.97 -3.82
N LEU A 360 -19.74 4.94 -3.94
CA LEU A 360 -18.94 3.74 -3.73
C LEU A 360 -19.01 3.24 -2.29
N ALA A 361 -18.91 4.14 -1.29
CA ALA A 361 -19.07 3.79 0.11
C ALA A 361 -20.45 3.18 0.39
N ALA A 362 -21.53 3.74 -0.17
CA ALA A 362 -22.88 3.21 -0.03
C ALA A 362 -23.01 1.80 -0.63
N PHE A 363 -22.37 1.56 -1.79
CA PHE A 363 -22.31 0.24 -2.40
C PHE A 363 -21.60 -0.80 -1.52
N LEU A 364 -20.44 -0.44 -0.94
CA LEU A 364 -19.67 -1.33 -0.06
C LEU A 364 -20.36 -1.59 1.27
N ASP A 365 -21.01 -0.58 1.83
CA ASP A 365 -21.76 -0.64 3.08
C ASP A 365 -22.97 -1.59 2.99
N ALA A 366 -23.63 -1.64 1.83
CA ALA A 366 -24.75 -2.56 1.55
C ALA A 366 -24.33 -4.04 1.41
N ARG A 367 -23.05 -4.39 1.64
CA ARG A 367 -22.54 -5.77 1.51
C ARG A 367 -22.42 -6.46 2.87
N PRO A 368 -22.65 -7.79 2.92
CA PRO A 368 -22.53 -8.55 4.16
C PRO A 368 -21.09 -8.50 4.70
N ARG A 369 -20.95 -8.43 6.02
CA ARG A 369 -19.67 -8.42 6.76
C ARG A 369 -19.89 -8.98 8.17
N PRO A 370 -18.83 -9.36 8.91
CA PRO A 370 -18.94 -9.81 10.29
C PRO A 370 -19.63 -8.76 11.19
N ARG A 371 -20.34 -9.21 12.22
CA ARG A 371 -21.07 -8.34 13.15
C ARG A 371 -20.14 -7.68 14.17
#